data_AF-A3IXR2-F1
#
_entry.id   AF-A3IXR2-F1
#
_cell.length_a   1.000
_cell.length_b   1.000
_cell.length_c   1.000
_cell.angle_alpha   90.00
_cell.angle_beta   90.00
_cell.angle_gamma   90.00
#
_symmetry.space_group_name_H-M   'P 1'
#
loop_
_entity.id
_entity.type
_entity.pdbx_description
1 polymer ?
#
loop_
_entity_poly.entity_id
_entity_poly.type
_entity_poly.pdbx_seq_one_letter_code
_entity_poly.pdbx_strand_id
1 'polypeptide(L)'
;MRSRQDIFESFSSFIQLASDSFGGWLIDPKLRRSMEVNLKNLSDSTTSEKFWVIFWHKKWQEQSYPLSKDHLSAYLQESCYWAAQNTVGKFSNLQYKLSDGFQIAIASMDKVLTGFDLELGNSLKSYGSQIFRSIITNTLRQRRETDICSDWALLRKVSQKRLIIALKNAGLSHQEIEKYRLAWRCFMEIYTPNQAKGTQQLSAPDETTLDKIIEVYEQQYSLITELPKKELTSEILEKWLKKCAKAIRSYLYPQTTSLN
;
A
#
# COMPACT_ATOMS: atom_id res chain seq x y z
N MET A 1 9.77 -18.81 -15.50
CA MET A 1 9.43 -19.67 -14.34
C MET A 1 8.81 -20.95 -14.87
N ARG A 2 9.27 -22.13 -14.41
CA ARG A 2 8.64 -23.42 -14.75
C ARG A 2 7.31 -23.55 -14.00
N SER A 3 6.24 -23.90 -14.71
CA SER A 3 4.93 -24.16 -14.10
C SER A 3 4.95 -25.43 -13.26
N ARG A 4 4.33 -25.39 -12.09
CA ARG A 4 4.14 -26.56 -11.21
C ARG A 4 3.14 -27.51 -11.85
N GLN A 5 3.46 -28.79 -11.84
CA GLN A 5 2.65 -29.83 -12.52
C GLN A 5 1.85 -30.68 -11.53
N ASP A 6 2.29 -30.73 -10.28
CA ASP A 6 1.74 -31.60 -9.26
C ASP A 6 0.96 -30.80 -8.19
N ILE A 7 -0.06 -31.43 -7.61
CA ILE A 7 -0.87 -30.86 -6.52
C ILE A 7 -0.04 -30.65 -5.26
N PHE A 8 0.88 -31.56 -4.94
CA PHE A 8 1.77 -31.38 -3.79
C PHE A 8 2.62 -30.14 -3.99
N GLU A 9 3.31 -30.04 -5.14
CA GLU A 9 4.12 -28.88 -5.45
C GLU A 9 3.28 -27.59 -5.44
N SER A 10 2.08 -27.61 -6.01
CA SER A 10 1.20 -26.44 -6.07
C SER A 10 0.79 -25.91 -4.70
N PHE A 11 0.46 -26.79 -3.75
CA PHE A 11 -0.03 -26.42 -2.42
C PHE A 11 1.03 -26.47 -1.32
N SER A 12 2.29 -26.79 -1.65
CA SER A 12 3.37 -26.90 -0.66
C SER A 12 4.69 -26.27 -1.10
N SER A 13 4.74 -25.49 -2.17
CA SER A 13 5.97 -24.82 -2.60
C SER A 13 5.85 -23.30 -2.68
N PHE A 14 6.97 -22.64 -2.40
CA PHE A 14 7.15 -21.21 -2.45
C PHE A 14 8.23 -20.83 -3.45
N ILE A 15 8.08 -19.65 -4.07
CA ILE A 15 9.09 -19.16 -5.00
C ILE A 15 10.30 -18.69 -4.20
N GLN A 16 11.47 -19.17 -4.62
CA GLN A 16 12.73 -18.57 -4.26
C GLN A 16 13.12 -17.57 -5.35
N LEU A 17 13.29 -16.30 -4.97
CA LEU A 17 13.89 -15.30 -5.84
C LEU A 17 15.40 -15.30 -5.64
N ALA A 18 16.15 -15.40 -6.74
CA ALA A 18 17.60 -15.27 -6.79
C ALA A 18 17.96 -14.08 -7.67
N SER A 19 18.66 -13.09 -7.10
CA SER A 19 19.06 -11.86 -7.81
C SER A 19 17.90 -11.19 -8.55
N ASP A 20 16.74 -11.08 -7.89
CA ASP A 20 15.51 -10.48 -8.44
C ASP A 20 14.88 -11.23 -9.64
N SER A 21 15.21 -12.51 -9.79
CA SER A 21 14.64 -13.38 -10.81
C SER A 21 14.19 -14.71 -10.19
N PHE A 22 13.41 -15.50 -10.92
CA PHE A 22 13.01 -16.83 -10.45
C PHE A 22 14.24 -17.73 -10.28
N GLY A 23 14.54 -18.12 -9.04
CA GLY A 23 15.63 -19.04 -8.70
C GLY A 23 15.19 -20.49 -8.59
N GLY A 24 13.95 -20.75 -8.17
CA GLY A 24 13.42 -22.11 -8.06
C GLY A 24 12.18 -22.20 -7.17
N TRP A 25 11.68 -23.43 -7.03
CA TRP A 25 10.61 -23.79 -6.09
C TRP A 25 11.22 -24.41 -4.84
N LEU A 26 10.88 -23.87 -3.68
CA LEU A 26 11.22 -24.44 -2.38
C LEU A 26 9.99 -25.10 -1.78
N ILE A 27 10.08 -26.40 -1.53
CA ILE A 27 9.01 -27.17 -0.92
C ILE A 27 9.05 -26.94 0.60
N ASP A 28 7.93 -26.53 1.19
CA ASP A 28 7.72 -26.54 2.62
C ASP A 28 7.40 -27.98 3.08
N PRO A 29 8.25 -28.61 3.91
CA PRO A 29 8.04 -29.99 4.35
C PRO A 29 6.78 -30.18 5.21
N LYS A 30 6.35 -29.15 5.95
CA LYS A 30 5.13 -29.22 6.78
C LYS A 30 3.90 -29.22 5.90
N LEU A 31 3.84 -28.32 4.91
CA LEU A 31 2.74 -28.30 3.95
C LEU A 31 2.72 -29.59 3.12
N ARG A 32 3.87 -30.10 2.69
CA ARG A 32 3.93 -31.36 1.94
C ARG A 32 3.34 -32.53 2.75
N ARG A 33 3.78 -32.71 4.00
CA ARG A 33 3.25 -33.74 4.90
C ARG A 33 1.76 -33.55 5.16
N SER A 34 1.30 -32.31 5.32
CA SER A 34 -0.13 -31.99 5.48
C SER A 34 -0.95 -32.46 4.27
N MET A 35 -0.48 -32.18 3.04
CA MET A 35 -1.12 -32.69 1.82
C MET A 35 -1.13 -34.21 1.78
N GLU A 36 -0.01 -34.87 2.10
CA GLU A 36 0.09 -36.34 2.10
C GLU A 36 -0.88 -37.00 3.10
N VAL A 37 -1.02 -36.43 4.30
CA VAL A 37 -1.96 -36.93 5.32
C VAL A 37 -3.41 -36.75 4.87
N ASN A 38 -3.76 -35.57 4.37
CA ASN A 38 -5.14 -35.32 3.93
C ASN A 38 -5.50 -36.14 2.69
N LEU A 39 -4.56 -36.33 1.76
CA LEU A 39 -4.78 -37.19 0.59
C LEU A 39 -5.02 -38.65 0.99
N LYS A 40 -4.26 -39.21 1.94
CA LYS A 40 -4.49 -40.59 2.42
C LYS A 40 -5.85 -40.80 3.06
N ASN A 41 -6.41 -39.74 3.66
CA ASN A 41 -7.69 -39.80 4.36
C ASN A 41 -8.90 -39.52 3.45
N LEU A 42 -8.68 -39.08 2.21
CA LEU A 42 -9.71 -38.75 1.23
C LEU A 42 -9.60 -39.71 0.04
N SER A 43 -10.71 -40.18 -0.53
CA SER A 43 -10.71 -41.18 -1.61
C SER A 43 -10.07 -40.70 -2.93
N ASP A 44 -9.83 -41.63 -3.87
CA ASP A 44 -9.01 -41.50 -5.10
C ASP A 44 -9.39 -40.37 -6.10
N SER A 45 -10.46 -39.61 -5.88
CA SER A 45 -10.88 -38.48 -6.74
C SER A 45 -10.18 -37.14 -6.41
N THR A 46 -9.12 -37.17 -5.60
CA THR A 46 -8.48 -36.02 -4.96
C THR A 46 -7.33 -35.37 -5.75
N THR A 47 -7.14 -35.69 -7.03
CA THR A 47 -6.12 -35.02 -7.86
C THR A 47 -6.57 -33.68 -8.46
N SER A 48 -7.85 -33.32 -8.29
CA SER A 48 -8.40 -32.06 -8.82
C SER A 48 -7.89 -30.84 -8.05
N GLU A 49 -7.22 -29.93 -8.75
CA GLU A 49 -6.78 -28.62 -8.23
C GLU A 49 -7.95 -27.82 -7.64
N LYS A 50 -9.10 -27.82 -8.33
CA LYS A 50 -10.32 -27.12 -7.90
C LYS A 50 -10.83 -27.65 -6.55
N PHE A 51 -10.77 -28.95 -6.34
CA PHE A 51 -11.16 -29.56 -5.07
C PHE A 51 -10.32 -29.01 -3.93
N TRP A 52 -8.98 -29.01 -4.06
CA TRP A 52 -8.08 -28.54 -3.02
C TRP A 52 -8.23 -27.05 -2.72
N VAL A 53 -8.47 -26.22 -3.74
CA VAL A 53 -8.80 -24.80 -3.52
C VAL A 53 -10.04 -24.66 -2.64
N ILE A 54 -11.14 -25.36 -2.98
CA ILE A 54 -12.38 -25.32 -2.20
C ILE A 54 -12.16 -25.85 -0.78
N PHE A 55 -11.46 -26.97 -0.66
CA PHE A 55 -11.16 -27.62 0.62
C PHE A 55 -10.41 -26.67 1.55
N TRP A 56 -9.28 -26.11 1.10
CA TRP A 56 -8.47 -25.21 1.93
C TRP A 56 -9.16 -23.88 2.18
N HIS A 57 -9.91 -23.35 1.22
CA HIS A 57 -10.65 -22.09 1.41
C HIS A 57 -11.74 -22.23 2.48
N LYS A 58 -12.52 -23.33 2.46
CA LYS A 58 -13.48 -23.63 3.52
C LYS A 58 -12.82 -23.78 4.89
N LYS A 59 -11.74 -24.57 4.97
CA LYS A 59 -10.98 -24.77 6.22
C LYS A 59 -10.38 -23.48 6.77
N TRP A 60 -9.99 -22.56 5.89
CA TRP A 60 -9.52 -21.24 6.27
C TRP A 60 -10.66 -20.36 6.80
N GLN A 61 -11.81 -20.32 6.13
CA GLN A 61 -12.98 -19.53 6.58
C GLN A 61 -13.51 -20.00 7.94
N GLU A 62 -13.62 -21.31 8.14
CA GLU A 62 -14.06 -21.93 9.39
C GLU A 62 -12.99 -21.85 10.50
N GLN A 63 -11.76 -21.41 10.17
CA GLN A 63 -10.60 -21.47 11.05
C GLN A 63 -10.34 -22.87 11.63
N SER A 64 -10.79 -23.91 10.91
CA SER A 64 -10.81 -25.29 11.38
C SER A 64 -9.51 -26.04 11.12
N TYR A 65 -8.57 -25.44 10.37
CA TYR A 65 -7.24 -26.02 10.13
C TYR A 65 -6.14 -24.95 10.02
N PRO A 66 -5.11 -24.95 10.89
CA PRO A 66 -4.11 -23.89 10.97
C PRO A 66 -3.32 -23.60 9.69
N LEU A 67 -3.02 -24.63 8.88
CA LEU A 67 -2.18 -24.48 7.69
C LEU A 67 -2.96 -24.10 6.42
N SER A 68 -4.29 -23.92 6.51
CA SER A 68 -5.13 -23.69 5.33
C SER A 68 -4.71 -22.46 4.53
N LYS A 69 -4.40 -21.36 5.25
CA LYS A 69 -3.92 -20.13 4.63
C LYS A 69 -2.58 -20.34 3.94
N ASP A 70 -1.69 -21.12 4.53
CA ASP A 70 -0.35 -21.37 3.99
C ASP A 70 -0.42 -22.20 2.72
N HIS A 71 -1.31 -23.20 2.66
CA HIS A 71 -1.60 -23.96 1.44
C HIS A 71 -2.13 -23.08 0.31
N LEU A 72 -3.10 -22.20 0.60
CA LEU A 72 -3.63 -21.24 -0.38
C LEU A 72 -2.56 -20.22 -0.80
N SER A 73 -1.68 -19.83 0.12
CA SER A 73 -0.58 -18.91 -0.15
C SER A 73 0.48 -19.54 -1.06
N ALA A 74 0.82 -20.81 -0.85
CA ALA A 74 1.69 -21.60 -1.71
C ALA A 74 1.06 -21.75 -3.12
N TYR A 75 -0.24 -22.04 -3.15
CA TYR A 75 -1.02 -22.16 -4.38
C TYR A 75 -0.99 -20.88 -5.24
N LEU A 76 -1.10 -19.72 -4.60
CA LEU A 76 -1.14 -18.42 -5.28
C LEU A 76 0.23 -17.84 -5.65
N GLN A 77 1.35 -18.49 -5.30
CA GLN A 77 2.70 -17.99 -5.59
C GLN A 77 2.92 -17.63 -7.07
N GLU A 78 2.47 -18.49 -7.99
CA GLU A 78 2.61 -18.24 -9.44
C GLU A 78 1.83 -16.98 -9.86
N SER A 79 0.61 -16.82 -9.35
CA SER A 79 -0.21 -15.63 -9.59
C SER A 79 0.47 -14.37 -9.05
N CYS A 80 1.05 -14.41 -7.85
CA CYS A 80 1.81 -13.30 -7.28
C CYS A 80 3.02 -12.94 -8.17
N TYR A 81 3.81 -13.93 -8.60
CA TYR A 81 5.00 -13.73 -9.42
C TYR A 81 4.68 -13.12 -10.77
N TRP A 82 3.73 -13.68 -11.51
CA TRP A 82 3.37 -13.15 -12.82
C TRP A 82 2.67 -11.79 -12.72
N ALA A 83 1.88 -11.54 -11.66
CA ALA A 83 1.33 -10.22 -11.42
C ALA A 83 2.43 -9.18 -11.16
N ALA A 84 3.45 -9.54 -10.38
CA ALA A 84 4.61 -8.69 -10.11
C ALA A 84 5.41 -8.44 -11.39
N GLN A 85 5.81 -9.50 -12.10
CA GLN A 85 6.64 -9.39 -13.31
C GLN A 85 5.97 -8.55 -14.40
N ASN A 86 4.67 -8.76 -14.64
CA ASN A 86 3.94 -8.04 -15.67
C ASN A 86 3.60 -6.59 -15.30
N THR A 87 3.58 -6.28 -14.01
CA THR A 87 3.24 -4.93 -13.53
C THR A 87 4.49 -4.08 -13.36
N VAL A 88 5.51 -4.58 -12.63
CA VAL A 88 6.74 -3.84 -12.33
C VAL A 88 7.46 -3.43 -13.61
N GLY A 89 7.52 -4.29 -14.63
CA GLY A 89 8.15 -3.96 -15.91
C GLY A 89 7.55 -2.73 -16.62
N LYS A 90 6.30 -2.36 -16.31
CA LYS A 90 5.65 -1.14 -16.86
C LYS A 90 6.09 0.15 -16.16
N PHE A 91 6.78 0.03 -15.02
CA PHE A 91 7.31 1.13 -14.24
C PHE A 91 8.84 1.27 -14.39
N SER A 92 9.42 0.80 -15.51
CA SER A 92 10.85 0.72 -15.80
C SER A 92 11.67 2.00 -15.55
N ASN A 93 11.03 3.18 -15.55
CA ASN A 93 11.69 4.44 -15.22
C ASN A 93 11.99 4.62 -13.72
N LEU A 94 11.48 3.72 -12.87
CA LEU A 94 11.67 3.71 -11.41
C LEU A 94 12.40 2.40 -11.07
N GLN A 95 13.37 2.46 -10.15
CA GLN A 95 14.21 1.32 -9.75
C GLN A 95 13.45 0.23 -8.95
N TYR A 96 12.19 -0.03 -9.29
CA TYR A 96 11.41 -1.10 -8.67
C TYR A 96 11.85 -2.46 -9.19
N LYS A 97 12.06 -3.35 -8.24
CA LYS A 97 12.48 -4.73 -8.47
C LYS A 97 11.27 -5.65 -8.52
N LEU A 98 11.44 -6.80 -9.17
CA LEU A 98 10.42 -7.86 -9.17
C LEU A 98 10.04 -8.25 -7.73
N SER A 99 11.03 -8.32 -6.83
CA SER A 99 10.87 -8.59 -5.41
C SER A 99 9.92 -7.61 -4.72
N ASP A 100 9.94 -6.33 -5.10
CA ASP A 100 9.05 -5.32 -4.50
C ASP A 100 7.60 -5.61 -4.87
N GLY A 101 7.34 -5.84 -6.15
CA GLY A 101 6.00 -6.22 -6.63
C GLY A 101 5.53 -7.54 -6.02
N PHE A 102 6.44 -8.50 -5.90
CA PHE A 102 6.14 -9.80 -5.33
C PHE A 102 5.77 -9.71 -3.83
N GLN A 103 6.55 -8.97 -3.04
CA GLN A 103 6.24 -8.72 -1.62
C GLN A 103 4.91 -7.99 -1.44
N ILE A 104 4.59 -7.00 -2.30
CA ILE A 104 3.29 -6.32 -2.28
C ILE A 104 2.15 -7.33 -2.52
N ALA A 105 2.30 -8.22 -3.50
CA ALA A 105 1.30 -9.26 -3.76
C ALA A 105 1.13 -10.20 -2.56
N ILE A 106 2.23 -10.71 -1.99
CA ILE A 106 2.20 -11.60 -0.82
C ILE A 106 1.52 -10.93 0.38
N ALA A 107 1.85 -9.67 0.67
CA ALA A 107 1.22 -8.92 1.76
C ALA A 107 -0.29 -8.67 1.54
N SER A 108 -0.78 -8.83 0.32
CA SER A 108 -2.20 -8.67 -0.01
C SER A 108 -3.01 -9.97 -0.05
N MET A 109 -2.40 -11.10 0.36
CA MET A 109 -3.03 -12.42 0.33
C MET A 109 -4.39 -12.45 1.03
N ASP A 110 -4.49 -11.86 2.23
CA ASP A 110 -5.74 -11.83 3.00
C ASP A 110 -6.87 -11.14 2.23
N LYS A 111 -6.57 -10.04 1.52
CA LYS A 111 -7.57 -9.34 0.71
C LYS A 111 -8.11 -10.20 -0.42
N VAL A 112 -7.26 -11.01 -1.03
CA VAL A 112 -7.67 -11.95 -2.09
C VAL A 112 -8.53 -13.06 -1.50
N LEU A 113 -8.09 -13.70 -0.42
CA LEU A 113 -8.83 -14.82 0.15
C LEU A 113 -10.20 -14.40 0.70
N THR A 114 -10.29 -13.23 1.34
CA THR A 114 -11.56 -12.70 1.88
C THR A 114 -12.53 -12.28 0.79
N GLY A 115 -12.04 -11.73 -0.32
CA GLY A 115 -12.89 -11.28 -1.42
C GLY A 115 -13.28 -12.38 -2.42
N PHE A 116 -12.64 -13.55 -2.35
CA PHE A 116 -12.85 -14.62 -3.30
C PHE A 116 -14.18 -15.36 -3.03
N ASP A 117 -15.00 -15.44 -4.07
CA ASP A 117 -16.26 -16.16 -4.07
C ASP A 117 -16.17 -17.39 -4.99
N LEU A 118 -16.49 -18.56 -4.43
CA LEU A 118 -16.46 -19.85 -5.11
C LEU A 118 -17.57 -20.02 -6.14
N GLU A 119 -18.68 -19.29 -6.01
CA GLU A 119 -19.88 -19.42 -6.85
C GLU A 119 -19.77 -18.63 -8.17
N LEU A 120 -18.88 -17.64 -8.24
CA LEU A 120 -18.69 -16.79 -9.43
C LEU A 120 -17.92 -17.48 -10.57
N GLY A 121 -17.60 -18.77 -10.45
CA GLY A 121 -17.01 -19.59 -11.51
C GLY A 121 -15.55 -19.27 -11.88
N ASN A 122 -14.97 -18.21 -11.33
CA ASN A 122 -13.57 -17.85 -11.57
C ASN A 122 -12.62 -18.75 -10.79
N SER A 123 -11.51 -19.17 -11.41
CA SER A 123 -10.44 -19.83 -10.66
C SER A 123 -9.78 -18.85 -9.68
N LEU A 124 -9.39 -19.33 -8.51
CA LEU A 124 -8.69 -18.52 -7.51
C LEU A 124 -7.41 -17.88 -8.08
N LYS A 125 -6.70 -18.59 -8.98
CA LYS A 125 -5.51 -18.07 -9.66
C LYS A 125 -5.82 -16.85 -10.53
N SER A 126 -6.90 -16.90 -11.33
CA SER A 126 -7.30 -15.81 -12.21
C SER A 126 -7.80 -14.60 -11.42
N TYR A 127 -8.68 -14.84 -10.46
CA TYR A 127 -9.19 -13.81 -9.55
C TYR A 127 -8.07 -13.12 -8.78
N GLY A 128 -7.20 -13.91 -8.13
CA GLY A 128 -6.04 -13.41 -7.40
C GLY A 128 -5.10 -12.61 -8.29
N SER A 129 -4.80 -13.09 -9.51
CA SER A 129 -3.94 -12.38 -10.46
C SER A 129 -4.44 -10.97 -10.78
N GLN A 130 -5.76 -10.81 -10.98
CA GLN A 130 -6.35 -9.50 -11.27
C GLN A 130 -6.21 -8.55 -10.08
N ILE A 131 -6.48 -9.03 -8.87
CA ILE A 131 -6.36 -8.23 -7.65
C ILE A 131 -4.91 -7.86 -7.37
N PHE A 132 -3.98 -8.83 -7.44
CA PHE A 132 -2.55 -8.57 -7.25
C PHE A 132 -2.06 -7.49 -8.21
N ARG A 133 -2.39 -7.58 -9.51
CA ARG A 133 -2.02 -6.55 -10.50
C ARG A 133 -2.56 -5.18 -10.12
N SER A 134 -3.83 -5.09 -9.71
CA SER A 134 -4.46 -3.84 -9.28
C SER A 134 -3.74 -3.25 -8.06
N ILE A 135 -3.48 -4.06 -7.04
CA ILE A 135 -2.81 -3.62 -5.81
C ILE A 135 -1.38 -3.18 -6.10
N ILE A 136 -0.58 -3.98 -6.82
CA ILE A 136 0.80 -3.62 -7.20
C ILE A 136 0.79 -2.30 -7.98
N THR A 137 -0.07 -2.18 -9.00
CA THR A 137 -0.16 -0.96 -9.82
C THR A 137 -0.48 0.27 -8.96
N ASN A 138 -1.49 0.16 -8.10
CA ASN A 138 -1.89 1.26 -7.23
C ASN A 138 -0.78 1.63 -6.23
N THR A 139 -0.14 0.65 -5.61
CA THR A 139 0.97 0.90 -4.67
C THR A 139 2.17 1.54 -5.36
N LEU A 140 2.60 1.02 -6.51
CA LEU A 140 3.73 1.58 -7.26
C LEU A 140 3.41 2.98 -7.81
N ARG A 141 2.18 3.22 -8.27
CA ARG A 141 1.74 4.56 -8.69
C ARG A 141 1.75 5.54 -7.52
N GLN A 142 1.23 5.13 -6.36
CA GLN A 142 1.23 5.98 -5.17
C GLN A 142 2.67 6.32 -4.73
N ARG A 143 3.58 5.34 -4.75
CA ARG A 143 5.01 5.59 -4.47
C ARG A 143 5.67 6.46 -5.56
N ARG A 144 5.35 6.29 -6.84
CA ARG A 144 5.81 7.23 -7.88
C ARG A 144 5.34 8.66 -7.60
N GLU A 145 4.08 8.81 -7.20
CA GLU A 145 3.54 10.12 -6.86
C GLU A 145 4.29 10.75 -5.68
N THR A 146 4.87 10.01 -4.73
CA THR A 146 5.69 10.63 -3.68
C THR A 146 6.97 11.24 -4.16
N ASP A 147 7.65 10.53 -5.04
CA ASP A 147 8.99 10.89 -5.46
C ASP A 147 8.96 12.13 -6.37
N ILE A 148 7.85 12.30 -7.10
CA ILE A 148 7.68 13.39 -8.07
C ILE A 148 6.91 14.58 -7.47
N CYS A 149 6.04 14.34 -6.48
CA CYS A 149 5.18 15.38 -5.94
C CYS A 149 5.92 16.28 -4.95
N SER A 150 5.98 17.59 -5.24
CA SER A 150 6.50 18.58 -4.30
C SER A 150 5.65 18.63 -3.02
N ASP A 151 6.21 19.15 -1.93
CA ASP A 151 5.52 19.29 -0.63
C ASP A 151 4.19 20.03 -0.81
N TRP A 152 4.21 21.08 -1.63
CA TRP A 152 3.08 21.94 -1.94
C TRP A 152 2.01 21.24 -2.77
N ALA A 153 2.43 20.46 -3.77
CA ALA A 153 1.52 19.64 -4.57
C ALA A 153 0.86 18.53 -3.72
N LEU A 154 1.58 17.97 -2.75
CA LEU A 154 1.06 16.95 -1.84
C LEU A 154 0.02 17.54 -0.89
N LEU A 155 0.30 18.71 -0.30
CA LEU A 155 -0.63 19.42 0.57
C LEU A 155 -1.94 19.79 -0.15
N ARG A 156 -1.90 20.10 -1.45
CA ARG A 156 -3.12 20.38 -2.26
C ARG A 156 -3.97 19.14 -2.55
N LYS A 157 -3.39 17.94 -2.56
CA LYS A 157 -4.06 16.69 -2.95
C LYS A 157 -4.63 15.89 -1.78
N VAL A 158 -4.15 16.15 -0.57
CA VAL A 158 -4.56 15.40 0.62
C VAL A 158 -5.93 15.88 1.13
N SER A 159 -6.74 14.98 1.70
CA SER A 159 -7.95 15.36 2.42
C SER A 159 -7.64 15.75 3.86
N GLN A 160 -8.47 16.60 4.47
CA GLN A 160 -8.34 17.00 5.87
C GLN A 160 -8.30 15.78 6.82
N LYS A 161 -9.17 14.79 6.59
CA LYS A 161 -9.19 13.53 7.38
C LYS A 161 -7.82 12.84 7.34
N ARG A 162 -7.19 12.79 6.18
CA ARG A 162 -5.90 12.11 5.98
C ARG A 162 -4.74 12.90 6.57
N LEU A 163 -4.78 14.24 6.50
CA LEU A 163 -3.84 15.11 7.22
C LEU A 163 -3.88 14.85 8.73
N ILE A 164 -5.07 14.86 9.34
CA ILE A 164 -5.23 14.66 10.79
C ILE A 164 -4.66 13.30 11.21
N ILE A 165 -4.98 12.23 10.47
CA ILE A 165 -4.46 10.89 10.79
C ILE A 165 -2.93 10.86 10.66
N ALA A 166 -2.36 11.49 9.63
CA ALA A 166 -0.92 11.55 9.45
C ALA A 166 -0.21 12.29 10.60
N LEU A 167 -0.76 13.43 11.03
CA LEU A 167 -0.20 14.21 12.15
C LEU A 167 -0.31 13.46 13.49
N LYS A 168 -1.41 12.73 13.73
CA LYS A 168 -1.55 11.86 14.91
C LYS A 168 -0.50 10.74 14.92
N ASN A 169 -0.28 10.08 13.79
CA ASN A 169 0.75 9.04 13.67
C ASN A 169 2.17 9.59 13.84
N ALA A 170 2.39 10.86 13.50
CA ALA A 170 3.65 11.55 13.77
C ALA A 170 3.84 11.99 15.24
N GLY A 171 2.89 11.67 16.14
CA GLY A 171 2.98 11.93 17.57
C GLY A 171 2.70 13.37 18.00
N LEU A 172 2.05 14.18 17.16
CA LEU A 172 1.70 15.56 17.51
C LEU A 172 0.55 15.61 18.52
N SER A 173 0.61 16.60 19.42
CA SER A 173 -0.46 16.87 20.38
C SER A 173 -1.73 17.40 19.70
N HIS A 174 -2.88 17.27 20.36
CA HIS A 174 -4.15 17.76 19.81
C HIS A 174 -4.12 19.26 19.48
N GLN A 175 -3.50 20.07 20.33
CA GLN A 175 -3.36 21.51 20.12
C GLN A 175 -2.49 21.85 18.90
N GLU A 176 -1.40 21.12 18.68
CA GLU A 176 -0.56 21.31 17.48
C GLU A 176 -1.28 20.88 16.21
N ILE A 177 -2.04 19.78 16.26
CA ILE A 177 -2.84 19.30 15.13
C ILE A 177 -3.84 20.36 14.69
N GLU A 178 -4.55 20.99 15.64
CA GLU A 178 -5.54 22.03 15.31
C GLU A 178 -4.88 23.27 14.69
N LYS A 179 -3.73 23.72 15.23
CA LYS A 179 -2.95 24.83 14.64
C LYS A 179 -2.53 24.51 13.20
N TYR A 180 -1.98 23.32 12.97
CA TYR A 180 -1.47 22.92 11.66
C TYR A 180 -2.61 22.67 10.66
N ARG A 181 -3.75 22.17 11.13
CA ARG A 181 -4.97 21.99 10.35
C ARG A 181 -5.53 23.33 9.88
N LEU A 182 -5.55 24.34 10.76
CA LEU A 182 -5.99 25.68 10.41
C LEU A 182 -5.05 26.31 9.38
N ALA A 183 -3.72 26.25 9.61
CA ALA A 183 -2.72 26.74 8.66
C ALA A 183 -2.85 26.07 7.28
N TRP A 184 -3.05 24.75 7.24
CA TRP A 184 -3.29 24.02 6.00
C TRP A 184 -4.58 24.45 5.30
N ARG A 185 -5.66 24.70 6.04
CA ARG A 185 -6.92 25.20 5.46
C ARG A 185 -6.74 26.58 4.84
N CYS A 186 -6.08 27.51 5.52
CA CYS A 186 -5.77 28.83 4.97
C CYS A 186 -4.88 28.72 3.71
N PHE A 187 -3.89 27.82 3.72
CA PHE A 187 -3.12 27.50 2.53
C PHE A 187 -3.99 26.99 1.37
N MET A 188 -4.93 26.08 1.62
CA MET A 188 -5.82 25.55 0.57
C MET A 188 -6.70 26.62 -0.07
N GLU A 189 -7.08 27.64 0.69
CA GLU A 189 -7.95 28.74 0.28
C GLU A 189 -7.20 29.81 -0.54
N ILE A 190 -5.99 30.16 -0.12
CA ILE A 190 -5.23 31.30 -0.68
C ILE A 190 -4.23 30.86 -1.76
N TYR A 191 -3.64 29.67 -1.66
CA TYR A 191 -2.63 29.23 -2.62
C TYR A 191 -3.27 28.75 -3.93
N THR A 192 -3.19 29.59 -4.96
CA THR A 192 -3.61 29.29 -6.33
C THR A 192 -2.39 28.97 -7.20
N PRO A 193 -2.22 27.73 -7.68
CA PRO A 193 -1.09 27.37 -8.53
C PRO A 193 -1.11 28.14 -9.85
N ASN A 194 -0.02 28.83 -10.17
CA ASN A 194 0.10 29.62 -11.39
C ASN A 194 0.79 28.78 -12.49
N GLN A 195 0.16 27.70 -13.00
CA GLN A 195 0.76 26.86 -14.04
C GLN A 195 -0.24 26.27 -15.05
N ALA A 196 0.11 26.37 -16.35
CA ALA A 196 -0.67 25.85 -17.47
C ALA A 196 -0.47 24.34 -17.75
N LYS A 197 0.57 23.69 -17.21
CA LYS A 197 0.84 22.26 -17.40
C LYS A 197 1.49 21.61 -16.16
N GLY A 198 0.80 20.63 -15.57
CA GLY A 198 1.35 19.64 -14.62
C GLY A 198 1.22 19.99 -13.12
N THR A 199 0.28 19.33 -12.41
CA THR A 199 0.02 19.55 -10.97
C THR A 199 0.97 18.80 -10.02
N GLN A 200 2.10 18.30 -10.52
CA GLN A 200 3.01 17.44 -9.75
C GLN A 200 4.17 18.22 -9.10
N GLN A 201 4.65 19.30 -9.71
CA GLN A 201 5.74 20.13 -9.16
C GLN A 201 5.28 21.55 -8.94
N LEU A 202 4.48 21.74 -7.88
CA LEU A 202 4.08 23.07 -7.45
C LEU A 202 5.24 23.75 -6.73
N SER A 203 5.52 25.01 -7.10
CA SER A 203 6.51 25.86 -6.45
C SER A 203 6.07 26.24 -5.04
N ALA A 204 7.01 26.63 -4.19
CA ALA A 204 6.67 27.23 -2.91
C ALA A 204 5.78 28.47 -3.10
N PRO A 205 4.86 28.75 -2.17
CA PRO A 205 4.20 30.06 -2.11
C PRO A 205 5.28 31.14 -1.97
N ASP A 206 5.12 32.24 -2.71
CA ASP A 206 5.95 33.43 -2.55
C ASP A 206 5.62 34.15 -1.24
N GLU A 207 6.50 35.06 -0.80
CA GLU A 207 6.32 35.81 0.45
C GLU A 207 4.97 36.52 0.50
N THR A 208 4.53 37.12 -0.62
CA THR A 208 3.24 37.82 -0.68
C THR A 208 2.03 36.90 -0.46
N THR A 209 2.12 35.64 -0.91
CA THR A 209 1.08 34.64 -0.67
C THR A 209 1.13 34.13 0.78
N LEU A 210 2.33 33.94 1.34
CA LEU A 210 2.48 33.55 2.75
C LEU A 210 1.91 34.61 3.69
N ASP A 211 2.15 35.89 3.43
CA ASP A 211 1.64 37.00 4.25
C ASP A 211 0.10 37.04 4.24
N LYS A 212 -0.53 36.81 3.09
CA LYS A 212 -2.00 36.68 2.99
C LYS A 212 -2.52 35.47 3.76
N ILE A 213 -1.80 34.34 3.73
CA ILE A 213 -2.18 33.16 4.52
C ILE A 213 -2.10 33.47 6.01
N ILE A 214 -1.07 34.19 6.45
CA ILE A 214 -0.90 34.62 7.84
C ILE A 214 -2.06 35.52 8.27
N GLU A 215 -2.40 36.52 7.46
CA GLU A 215 -3.50 37.45 7.77
C GLU A 215 -4.82 36.70 8.00
N VAL A 216 -5.17 35.79 7.09
CA VAL A 216 -6.38 34.97 7.21
C VAL A 216 -6.30 34.01 8.39
N TYR A 217 -5.13 33.41 8.64
CA TYR A 217 -4.91 32.54 9.79
C TYR A 217 -5.13 33.29 11.10
N GLU A 218 -4.56 34.49 11.26
CA GLU A 218 -4.69 35.29 12.47
C GLU A 218 -6.12 35.73 12.71
N GLN A 219 -6.83 36.14 11.65
CA GLN A 219 -8.25 36.46 11.73
C GLN A 219 -9.04 35.26 12.24
N GLN A 220 -8.88 34.08 11.62
CA GLN A 220 -9.59 32.87 12.04
C GLN A 220 -9.17 32.38 13.43
N TYR A 221 -7.89 32.52 13.81
CA TYR A 221 -7.38 32.10 15.12
C TYR A 221 -7.93 32.98 16.25
N SER A 222 -8.02 34.30 16.03
CA SER A 222 -8.59 35.25 17.01
C SER A 222 -10.07 35.03 17.30
N LEU A 223 -10.82 34.45 16.34
CA LEU A 223 -12.23 34.09 16.52
C LEU A 223 -12.40 32.80 17.34
N ILE A 224 -11.36 31.97 17.45
CA ILE A 224 -11.42 30.64 18.07
C ILE A 224 -10.72 30.64 19.44
N THR A 225 -9.89 31.64 19.77
CA THR A 225 -9.09 31.62 21.00
C THR A 225 -8.84 33.03 21.55
N GLU A 226 -9.04 33.23 22.86
CA GLU A 226 -8.76 34.48 23.60
C GLU A 226 -7.26 34.69 23.94
N LEU A 227 -6.38 33.84 23.41
CA LEU A 227 -4.94 33.88 23.71
C LEU A 227 -4.24 35.00 22.92
N PRO A 228 -3.19 35.62 23.47
CA PRO A 228 -2.46 36.69 22.82
C PRO A 228 -1.88 36.22 21.48
N LYS A 229 -2.00 37.08 20.46
CA LYS A 229 -1.39 36.90 19.14
C LYS A 229 0.10 36.64 19.32
N LYS A 230 0.54 35.42 19.02
CA LYS A 230 1.95 35.15 18.80
C LYS A 230 2.24 35.51 17.35
N GLU A 231 3.20 36.40 17.12
CA GLU A 231 3.62 36.82 15.77
C GLU A 231 3.95 35.57 14.94
N LEU A 232 3.05 35.22 14.04
CA LEU A 232 3.25 34.14 13.09
C LEU A 232 4.04 34.73 11.93
N THR A 233 5.30 34.32 11.80
CA THR A 233 6.13 34.73 10.66
C THR A 233 5.96 33.77 9.49
N SER A 234 6.26 34.25 8.28
CA SER A 234 6.20 33.48 7.03
C SER A 234 7.07 32.23 7.10
N GLU A 235 8.22 32.30 7.77
CA GLU A 235 9.10 31.15 8.03
C GLU A 235 8.45 30.09 8.95
N ILE A 236 7.75 30.51 10.00
CA ILE A 236 7.09 29.59 10.94
C ILE A 236 5.93 28.88 10.25
N LEU A 237 5.12 29.63 9.49
CA LEU A 237 4.03 29.07 8.71
C LEU A 237 4.55 28.07 7.67
N GLU A 238 5.58 28.42 6.92
CA GLU A 238 6.20 27.53 5.94
C GLU A 238 6.72 26.25 6.61
N LYS A 239 7.36 26.37 7.77
CA LYS A 239 7.83 25.23 8.57
C LYS A 239 6.68 24.32 9.01
N TRP A 240 5.54 24.86 9.40
CA TRP A 240 4.36 24.06 9.77
C TRP A 240 3.82 23.29 8.56
N LEU A 241 3.68 23.96 7.41
CA LEU A 241 3.20 23.32 6.17
C LEU A 241 4.17 22.23 5.69
N LYS A 242 5.49 22.47 5.73
CA LYS A 242 6.50 21.43 5.44
C LYS A 242 6.43 20.26 6.42
N LYS A 243 6.20 20.52 7.71
CA LYS A 243 6.01 19.45 8.71
C LYS A 243 4.75 18.63 8.42
N CYS A 244 3.66 19.26 7.99
CA CYS A 244 2.47 18.57 7.48
C CYS A 244 2.80 17.68 6.28
N ALA A 245 3.50 18.22 5.27
CA ALA A 245 3.90 17.46 4.08
C ALA A 245 4.77 16.25 4.44
N LYS A 246 5.76 16.43 5.33
CA LYS A 246 6.62 15.34 5.84
C LYS A 246 5.83 14.27 6.61
N ALA A 247 4.90 14.67 7.47
CA ALA A 247 4.05 13.74 8.20
C ALA A 247 3.15 12.94 7.25
N ILE A 248 2.55 13.61 6.26
CA ILE A 248 1.75 12.95 5.21
C ILE A 248 2.62 11.97 4.42
N ARG A 249 3.81 12.37 3.98
CA ARG A 249 4.72 11.45 3.28
C ARG A 249 5.04 10.23 4.13
N SER A 250 5.40 10.42 5.39
CA SER A 250 5.77 9.31 6.28
C SER A 250 4.58 8.38 6.57
N TYR A 251 3.38 8.93 6.74
CA TYR A 251 2.17 8.14 7.00
C TYR A 251 1.68 7.36 5.78
N LEU A 252 1.68 8.00 4.61
CA LEU A 252 1.24 7.37 3.38
C LEU A 252 2.29 6.40 2.83
N TYR A 253 3.56 6.64 3.16
CA TYR A 253 4.72 5.97 2.58
C TYR A 253 5.79 5.79 3.66
N PRO A 254 5.57 4.89 4.63
CA PRO A 254 6.59 4.55 5.60
C PRO A 254 7.81 4.05 4.84
N GLN A 255 8.98 4.64 5.12
CA GLN A 255 10.26 4.16 4.61
C GLN A 255 10.38 2.69 5.04
N THR A 256 10.27 1.76 4.11
CA THR A 256 10.60 0.36 4.37
C THR A 256 12.11 0.32 4.49
N THR A 257 12.62 0.46 5.71
CA THR A 257 14.01 0.11 5.98
C THR A 257 14.09 -1.39 5.75
N SER A 258 14.58 -1.78 4.56
CA SER A 258 15.03 -3.15 4.34
C SER A 258 16.07 -3.43 5.41
N LEU A 259 15.72 -4.29 6.37
CA LEU A 259 16.68 -4.86 7.30
C LEU A 259 17.66 -5.68 6.44
N ASN A 260 18.82 -5.09 6.16
CA ASN A 260 20.00 -5.80 5.68
C ASN A 260 20.64 -6.55 6.85
#